data_AF-A0A931ZTW5-F1
#
_entry.id   AF-A0A931ZTW5-F1
#
_cell.length_a   1.000
_cell.length_b   1.000
_cell.length_c   1.000
_cell.angle_alpha   90.00
_cell.angle_beta   90.00
_cell.angle_gamma   90.00
#
_symmetry.space_group_name_H-M   'P 1'
#
loop_
_entity.id
_entity.type
_entity.pdbx_description
1 polymer ?
#
loop_
_entity_poly.entity_id
_entity_poly.type
_entity_poly.pdbx_seq_one_letter_code
_entity_poly.pdbx_strand_id
1 'polypeptide(L)'
;MALLLFTGYAVRVARTGLTASDEAELADEVQRRAIAQRVAVDVGLIVLGLVLLAVGARFLVAGAVTIAQFAGLSERVIGLTIVAAGTSLPELAASVVAARRGQPDIALANVIGSNVFNVLGILGVVGLVEPQAVNPQIVASDNWWMVGTAFVLLPLMATGMRVSRLEGLALLAAYVTYVALLL
;
A
#
# COMPACT_ATOMS: atom_id res chain seq x y z
N MET A 1 16.03 -7.99 -12.42
CA MET A 1 15.61 -9.15 -11.60
C MET A 1 14.29 -8.90 -10.87
N ALA A 2 14.15 -7.81 -10.09
CA ALA A 2 12.93 -7.49 -9.34
C ALA A 2 11.65 -7.42 -10.20
N LEU A 3 11.71 -6.76 -11.36
CA LEU A 3 10.57 -6.67 -12.28
C LEU A 3 10.11 -8.04 -12.82
N LEU A 4 11.07 -8.92 -13.16
CA LEU A 4 10.76 -10.28 -13.62
C LEU A 4 10.12 -11.11 -12.52
N LEU A 5 10.58 -10.95 -11.27
CA LEU A 5 9.97 -11.58 -10.09
C LEU A 5 8.55 -11.05 -9.84
N PHE A 6 8.32 -9.73 -9.97
CA PHE A 6 6.99 -9.14 -9.85
C PHE A 6 6.03 -9.71 -10.89
N THR A 7 6.42 -9.70 -12.17
CA THR A 7 5.59 -10.22 -13.25
C THR A 7 5.30 -11.70 -13.07
N GLY A 8 6.29 -12.50 -12.69
CA GLY A 8 6.11 -13.92 -12.38
C GLY A 8 5.17 -14.17 -11.19
N TYR A 9 5.31 -13.39 -10.12
CA TYR A 9 4.43 -13.45 -8.95
C TYR A 9 2.99 -13.06 -9.30
N ALA A 10 2.79 -11.95 -10.02
CA ALA A 10 1.48 -11.48 -10.44
C ALA A 10 0.76 -12.53 -11.33
N VAL A 11 1.48 -13.13 -12.28
CA VAL A 11 0.93 -14.20 -13.13
C VAL A 11 0.60 -15.45 -12.32
N ARG A 12 1.44 -15.83 -11.35
CA ARG A 12 1.16 -16.98 -10.47
C ARG A 12 -0.10 -16.75 -9.64
N VAL A 13 -0.19 -15.61 -8.96
CA VAL A 13 -1.35 -15.23 -8.13
C VAL A 13 -2.63 -15.20 -8.96
N ALA A 14 -2.59 -14.60 -10.16
CA ALA A 14 -3.74 -14.56 -11.05
C ALA A 14 -4.20 -15.96 -11.51
N ARG A 15 -3.29 -16.94 -11.57
CA ARG A 15 -3.60 -18.33 -11.99
C ARG A 15 -4.00 -19.24 -10.84
N THR A 16 -3.59 -18.95 -9.60
CA THR A 16 -3.85 -19.82 -8.43
C THR A 16 -4.87 -19.25 -7.45
N GLY A 17 -5.25 -17.98 -7.61
CA GLY A 17 -6.08 -17.24 -6.65
C GLY A 17 -7.59 -17.35 -6.84
N LEU A 18 -8.07 -18.02 -7.89
CA LEU A 18 -9.49 -18.24 -8.14
C LEU A 18 -9.78 -19.73 -8.02
N THR A 19 -10.51 -20.12 -6.98
CA THR A 19 -11.10 -21.45 -6.91
C THR A 19 -12.40 -21.48 -7.72
N ALA A 20 -12.80 -22.66 -8.18
CA ALA A 20 -14.07 -22.82 -8.89
C ALA A 20 -15.30 -22.40 -8.05
N SER A 21 -15.19 -22.37 -6.71
CA SER A 21 -16.26 -21.83 -5.86
C SER A 21 -16.24 -20.30 -5.80
N ASP A 22 -15.06 -19.67 -5.79
CA ASP A 22 -14.94 -18.21 -5.87
C ASP A 22 -15.51 -17.69 -7.19
N GLU A 23 -15.24 -18.38 -8.31
CA GLU A 23 -15.79 -18.02 -9.63
C GLU A 23 -17.32 -18.12 -9.65
N ALA A 24 -17.90 -19.16 -9.01
CA ALA A 24 -19.34 -19.35 -8.95
C ALA A 24 -20.04 -18.33 -8.03
N GLU A 25 -19.42 -17.97 -6.90
CA GLU A 25 -19.94 -16.97 -5.96
C GLU A 25 -19.87 -15.55 -6.56
N LEU A 26 -18.75 -15.20 -7.21
CA LEU A 26 -18.61 -13.97 -7.99
C LEU A 26 -19.63 -13.89 -9.13
N ALA A 27 -19.88 -15.00 -9.84
CA ALA A 27 -20.87 -15.03 -10.92
C ALA A 27 -22.30 -14.78 -10.39
N ASP A 28 -22.71 -15.39 -9.28
CA ASP A 28 -24.04 -15.16 -8.68
C ASP A 28 -24.16 -13.73 -8.15
N GLU A 29 -23.11 -13.19 -7.52
CA GLU A 29 -23.12 -11.82 -6.98
C GLU A 29 -23.15 -10.76 -8.10
N VAL A 30 -22.37 -10.98 -9.18
CA VAL A 30 -22.40 -10.14 -10.39
C VAL A 30 -23.76 -10.22 -11.07
N GLN A 31 -24.37 -11.40 -11.17
CA GLN A 31 -25.68 -11.56 -11.81
C GLN A 31 -26.80 -10.89 -11.01
N ARG A 32 -26.77 -10.95 -9.67
CA ARG A 32 -27.71 -10.21 -8.80
C ARG A 32 -27.55 -8.70 -8.91
N ARG A 33 -26.31 -8.18 -8.99
CA ARG A 33 -26.06 -6.74 -9.11
C ARG A 33 -26.31 -6.20 -10.52
N ALA A 34 -26.07 -7.01 -11.55
CA ALA A 34 -26.33 -6.67 -12.95
C ALA A 34 -27.82 -6.40 -13.23
N ILE A 35 -28.72 -7.05 -12.48
CA ILE A 35 -30.18 -6.82 -12.58
C ILE A 35 -30.59 -5.46 -11.96
N ALA A 36 -29.72 -4.83 -11.17
CA ALA A 36 -30.05 -3.63 -10.39
C ALA A 36 -29.30 -2.32 -10.78
N GLN A 37 -28.24 -2.35 -11.61
CA GLN A 37 -27.29 -1.22 -11.68
C GLN A 37 -27.20 -0.43 -13.00
N ARG A 38 -27.06 0.89 -12.84
CA ARG A 38 -26.50 1.82 -13.83
C ARG A 38 -24.97 1.78 -13.73
N VAL A 39 -24.35 0.72 -14.25
CA VAL A 39 -22.89 0.46 -14.21
C VAL A 39 -22.07 1.70 -14.59
N ALA A 40 -22.51 2.48 -15.58
CA ALA A 40 -21.85 3.71 -16.00
C ALA A 40 -21.75 4.78 -14.89
N VAL A 41 -22.77 4.88 -14.03
CA VAL A 41 -22.76 5.82 -12.89
C VAL A 41 -21.79 5.34 -11.83
N ASP A 42 -21.78 4.05 -11.49
CA ASP A 42 -20.88 3.50 -10.49
C ASP A 42 -19.41 3.61 -10.92
N VAL A 43 -19.11 3.28 -12.17
CA VAL A 43 -17.77 3.48 -12.75
C VAL A 43 -17.39 4.96 -12.73
N GLY A 44 -18.31 5.85 -13.09
CA GLY A 44 -18.09 7.30 -13.03
C GLY A 44 -17.74 7.79 -11.63
N LEU A 45 -18.47 7.32 -10.62
CA LEU A 45 -18.22 7.67 -9.21
C LEU A 45 -16.88 7.12 -8.71
N ILE A 46 -16.51 5.89 -9.10
CA ILE A 46 -15.21 5.29 -8.76
C ILE A 46 -14.07 6.12 -9.33
N VAL A 47 -14.13 6.44 -10.64
CA VAL A 47 -13.09 7.23 -11.31
C VAL A 47 -12.97 8.62 -10.69
N LEU A 48 -14.11 9.29 -10.47
CA LEU A 48 -14.12 10.61 -9.85
C LEU A 48 -13.52 10.57 -8.43
N GLY A 49 -13.91 9.59 -7.62
CA GLY A 49 -13.39 9.40 -6.27
C GLY A 49 -11.88 9.16 -6.26
N LEU A 50 -11.37 8.29 -7.14
CA LEU A 50 -9.94 8.01 -7.26
C LEU A 50 -9.15 9.26 -7.68
N VAL A 51 -9.65 10.03 -8.66
CA VAL A 51 -9.01 11.27 -9.10
C VAL A 51 -8.96 12.29 -7.96
N LEU A 52 -10.08 12.54 -7.27
CA LEU A 52 -10.13 13.48 -6.16
C LEU A 52 -9.20 13.08 -5.02
N LEU A 53 -9.14 11.79 -4.70
CA LEU A 53 -8.27 11.25 -3.67
C LEU A 53 -6.79 11.41 -4.03
N ALA A 54 -6.39 11.05 -5.26
CA ALA A 54 -5.02 11.17 -5.73
C ALA A 54 -4.55 12.63 -5.84
N VAL A 55 -5.40 13.52 -6.37
CA VAL A 55 -5.11 14.95 -6.47
C VAL A 55 -5.03 15.60 -5.09
N GLY A 56 -5.97 15.27 -4.19
CA GLY A 56 -5.97 15.75 -2.81
C GLY A 56 -4.71 15.32 -2.07
N ALA A 57 -4.31 14.05 -2.18
CA ALA A 57 -3.06 13.55 -1.62
C ALA A 57 -1.85 14.31 -2.18
N ARG A 58 -1.79 14.53 -3.50
CA ARG A 58 -0.69 15.27 -4.13
C ARG A 58 -0.56 16.70 -3.60
N PHE A 59 -1.67 17.43 -3.46
CA PHE A 59 -1.63 18.79 -2.91
C PHE A 59 -1.19 18.81 -1.45
N LEU A 60 -1.70 17.88 -0.64
CA LEU A 60 -1.29 17.75 0.76
C LEU A 60 0.21 17.49 0.88
N VAL A 61 0.75 16.57 0.08
CA VAL A 61 2.18 16.24 0.06
C VAL A 61 3.02 17.42 -0.38
N ALA A 62 2.66 18.09 -1.46
CA ALA A 62 3.41 19.25 -1.96
C ALA A 62 3.48 20.38 -0.91
N GLY A 63 2.36 20.65 -0.23
CA GLY A 63 2.31 21.63 0.86
C GLY A 63 3.17 21.20 2.05
N ALA A 64 3.03 19.95 2.50
CA ALA A 64 3.79 19.42 3.63
C ALA A 64 5.31 19.38 3.36
N VAL A 65 5.72 18.97 2.16
CA VAL A 65 7.13 18.99 1.73
C VAL A 65 7.69 20.40 1.79
N THR A 66 6.95 21.39 1.28
CA THR A 66 7.37 22.79 1.32
C THR A 66 7.59 23.27 2.77
N ILE A 67 6.65 22.99 3.67
CA ILE A 67 6.76 23.33 5.10
C ILE A 67 7.97 22.63 5.73
N ALA A 68 8.17 21.35 5.43
CA ALA A 68 9.27 20.57 5.99
C ALA A 68 10.65 21.05 5.53
N GLN A 69 10.77 21.47 4.26
CA GLN A 69 11.98 22.11 3.75
C GLN A 69 12.25 23.44 4.46
N PHE A 70 11.22 24.27 4.67
CA PHE A 70 11.36 25.49 5.47
C PHE A 70 11.74 25.23 6.93
N ALA A 71 11.29 24.11 7.50
CA ALA A 71 11.66 23.66 8.84
C ALA A 71 13.08 23.06 8.93
N GLY A 72 13.83 22.98 7.82
CA GLY A 72 15.20 22.46 7.77
C GLY A 72 15.30 20.93 7.87
N LEU A 73 14.21 20.20 7.61
CA LEU A 73 14.23 18.74 7.61
C LEU A 73 15.03 18.21 6.41
N SER A 74 15.81 17.15 6.63
CA SER A 74 16.62 16.53 5.58
C SER A 74 15.75 15.87 4.51
N GLU A 75 16.26 15.77 3.28
CA GLU A 75 15.58 15.07 2.18
C GLU A 75 15.28 13.60 2.52
N ARG A 76 16.15 12.95 3.30
CA ARG A 76 15.94 11.59 3.82
C ARG A 76 14.69 11.54 4.70
N VAL A 77 14.57 12.44 5.67
CA VAL A 77 13.40 12.52 6.57
C VAL A 77 12.14 12.82 5.77
N ILE A 78 12.17 13.82 4.89
CA ILE A 78 11.01 14.21 4.07
C ILE A 78 10.54 13.06 3.17
N GLY A 79 11.47 12.38 2.50
CA GLY A 79 11.19 11.25 1.63
C GLY A 79 10.58 10.06 2.37
N LEU A 80 11.18 9.69 3.50
CA LEU A 80 10.77 8.51 4.29
C LEU A 80 9.52 8.75 5.16
N THR A 81 9.12 10.01 5.37
CA THR A 81 7.94 10.34 6.18
C THR A 81 6.83 10.95 5.33
N ILE A 82 6.99 12.20 4.89
CA ILE A 82 5.92 12.99 4.26
C ILE A 82 5.57 12.45 2.89
N VAL A 83 6.58 12.21 2.05
CA VAL A 83 6.34 11.69 0.69
C VAL A 83 5.80 10.27 0.77
N ALA A 84 6.42 9.40 1.56
CA ALA A 84 5.99 8.02 1.76
C ALA A 84 4.57 7.90 2.34
N ALA A 85 4.24 8.68 3.37
CA ALA A 85 2.88 8.72 3.93
C ALA A 85 1.90 9.24 2.88
N GLY A 86 2.28 10.32 2.21
CA GLY A 86 1.53 10.99 1.17
C GLY A 86 1.07 10.12 0.01
N THR A 87 2.00 9.35 -0.56
CA THR A 87 1.70 8.41 -1.64
C THR A 87 0.87 7.23 -1.16
N SER A 88 0.84 6.95 0.15
CA SER A 88 0.09 5.85 0.76
C SER A 88 -1.28 6.28 1.29
N LEU A 89 -1.63 7.57 1.22
CA LEU A 89 -2.92 8.09 1.70
C LEU A 89 -4.12 7.55 0.91
N PRO A 90 -4.07 7.45 -0.43
CA PRO A 90 -5.18 6.85 -1.18
C PRO A 90 -5.47 5.41 -0.75
N GLU A 91 -4.41 4.62 -0.58
CA GLU A 91 -4.46 3.23 -0.15
C GLU A 91 -4.96 3.12 1.30
N LEU A 92 -4.48 4.00 2.19
CA LEU A 92 -4.98 4.08 3.57
C LEU A 92 -6.49 4.36 3.60
N ALA A 93 -6.95 5.33 2.81
CA ALA A 93 -8.37 5.66 2.73
C ALA A 93 -9.20 4.47 2.24
N ALA A 94 -8.74 3.78 1.19
CA ALA A 94 -9.40 2.58 0.67
C ALA A 94 -9.42 1.44 1.70
N SER A 95 -8.31 1.16 2.37
CA SER A 95 -8.20 0.12 3.41
C SER A 95 -9.07 0.43 4.63
N VAL A 96 -9.13 1.68 5.08
CA VAL A 96 -9.99 2.10 6.20
C VAL A 96 -11.47 1.92 5.84
N VAL A 97 -11.88 2.31 4.63
CA VAL A 97 -13.26 2.12 4.17
C VAL A 97 -13.61 0.64 4.10
N ALA A 98 -12.73 -0.21 3.53
CA ALA A 98 -12.94 -1.66 3.46
C ALA A 98 -13.03 -2.30 4.87
N ALA A 99 -12.13 -1.94 5.78
CA ALA A 99 -12.15 -2.43 7.16
C ALA A 99 -13.45 -2.02 7.89
N ARG A 100 -13.91 -0.78 7.71
CA ARG A 100 -15.19 -0.30 8.29
C ARG A 100 -16.41 -0.99 7.72
N ARG A 101 -16.34 -1.52 6.49
CA ARG A 101 -17.41 -2.30 5.85
C ARG A 101 -17.40 -3.78 6.24
N GLY A 102 -16.53 -4.18 7.19
CA GLY A 102 -16.41 -5.58 7.59
C GLY A 102 -15.72 -6.45 6.54
N GLN A 103 -14.91 -5.85 5.66
CA GLN A 103 -14.14 -6.53 4.61
C GLN A 103 -12.62 -6.45 4.91
N PRO A 104 -12.14 -7.08 6.01
CA PRO A 104 -10.75 -7.00 6.42
C PRO A 104 -9.79 -7.63 5.40
N ASP A 105 -10.25 -8.65 4.67
CA ASP A 105 -9.44 -9.35 3.68
C ASP A 105 -9.10 -8.42 2.50
N ILE A 106 -10.04 -7.56 2.09
CA ILE A 106 -9.82 -6.52 1.07
C ILE A 106 -8.83 -5.47 1.58
N ALA A 107 -9.00 -5.03 2.83
CA ALA A 107 -8.10 -4.05 3.43
C ALA A 107 -6.66 -4.58 3.52
N LEU A 108 -6.49 -5.86 3.88
CA LEU A 108 -5.19 -6.51 3.99
C LEU A 108 -4.57 -6.79 2.62
N ALA A 109 -5.36 -7.25 1.64
CA ALA A 109 -4.91 -7.44 0.26
C ALA A 109 -4.38 -6.12 -0.34
N ASN A 110 -5.05 -5.00 -0.06
CA ASN A 110 -4.58 -3.68 -0.49
C ASN A 110 -3.22 -3.31 0.11
N VAL A 111 -3.02 -3.55 1.41
CA VAL A 111 -1.74 -3.26 2.10
C VAL A 111 -0.60 -4.15 1.58
N ILE A 112 -0.83 -5.46 1.48
CA ILE A 112 0.20 -6.40 0.98
C ILE A 112 0.54 -6.08 -0.48
N GLY A 113 -0.49 -5.99 -1.33
CA GLY A 113 -0.33 -5.82 -2.76
C GLY A 113 0.42 -4.54 -3.10
N SER A 114 0.08 -3.44 -2.44
CA SER A 114 0.75 -2.14 -2.65
C SER A 114 2.21 -2.17 -2.22
N ASN A 115 2.55 -2.81 -1.10
CA ASN A 115 3.94 -2.94 -0.66
C ASN A 115 4.78 -3.81 -1.61
N VAL A 116 4.22 -4.93 -2.08
CA VAL A 116 4.88 -5.81 -3.06
C VAL A 116 5.08 -5.05 -4.39
N PHE A 117 4.08 -4.30 -4.84
CA PHE A 117 4.18 -3.48 -6.05
C PHE A 117 5.21 -2.35 -5.91
N ASN A 118 5.27 -1.67 -4.77
CA ASN A 118 6.23 -0.60 -4.53
C ASN A 118 7.67 -1.12 -4.56
N VAL A 119 7.93 -2.27 -3.93
CA VAL A 119 9.29 -2.83 -3.85
C VAL A 119 9.72 -3.51 -5.14
N LEU A 120 8.86 -4.30 -5.79
CA LEU A 120 9.26 -5.07 -6.97
C LEU A 120 8.95 -4.36 -8.29
N GLY A 121 7.83 -3.64 -8.34
CA GLY A 121 7.36 -2.88 -9.50
C GLY A 121 8.03 -1.53 -9.57
N ILE A 122 7.67 -0.60 -8.68
CA ILE A 122 8.14 0.80 -8.74
C ILE A 122 9.67 0.88 -8.60
N LEU A 123 10.24 0.37 -7.51
CA LEU A 123 11.71 0.37 -7.34
C LEU A 123 12.42 -0.43 -8.43
N GLY A 124 11.79 -1.50 -8.95
CA GLY A 124 12.31 -2.27 -10.06
C GLY A 124 12.41 -1.46 -11.36
N VAL A 125 11.40 -0.63 -11.66
CA VAL A 125 11.41 0.28 -12.82
C VAL A 125 12.39 1.43 -12.59
N VAL A 126 12.35 2.08 -11.43
CA VAL A 126 13.26 3.19 -11.08
C VAL A 126 14.71 2.75 -11.22
N GLY A 127 15.08 1.57 -10.69
CA GLY A 127 16.43 1.04 -10.81
C GLY A 127 16.86 0.67 -12.24
N LEU A 128 15.93 0.50 -13.18
CA LEU A 128 16.24 0.29 -14.60
C LEU A 128 16.39 1.61 -15.37
N VAL A 129 15.55 2.60 -15.04
CA VAL A 129 15.52 3.89 -15.75
C VAL A 129 16.62 4.82 -15.23
N GLU A 130 16.81 4.87 -13.91
CA GLU A 130 17.68 5.82 -13.25
C GLU A 130 18.42 5.15 -12.06
N PRO A 131 19.52 4.44 -12.35
CA PRO A 131 20.34 3.79 -11.33
C PRO A 131 21.16 4.84 -10.55
N GLN A 132 20.52 5.52 -9.61
CA GLN A 132 21.18 6.48 -8.72
C GLN A 132 21.75 5.81 -7.47
N ALA A 133 22.80 6.40 -6.91
CA ALA A 133 23.36 6.00 -5.64
C ALA A 133 22.36 6.28 -4.51
N VAL A 134 21.99 5.24 -3.75
CA VAL A 134 21.10 5.35 -2.60
C VAL A 134 21.86 5.96 -1.43
N ASN A 135 21.20 6.81 -0.63
CA ASN A 135 21.79 7.36 0.58
C ASN A 135 22.31 6.21 1.48
N PRO A 136 23.59 6.22 1.90
CA PRO A 136 24.17 5.14 2.70
C PRO A 136 23.42 4.84 4.00
N GLN A 137 22.79 5.86 4.60
CA GLN A 137 22.02 5.69 5.84
C GLN A 137 20.72 4.91 5.61
N ILE A 138 20.12 5.02 4.42
CA ILE A 138 18.95 4.21 4.04
C ILE A 138 19.33 2.74 4.00
N VAL A 139 20.47 2.41 3.39
CA VAL A 139 20.96 1.03 3.30
C VAL A 139 21.40 0.50 4.66
N ALA A 140 22.09 1.32 5.45
CA ALA A 140 22.67 0.90 6.73
C ALA A 140 21.66 0.81 7.88
N SER A 141 20.52 1.49 7.81
CA SER A 141 19.55 1.56 8.92
C SER A 141 18.10 1.34 8.46
N ASP A 142 17.58 2.18 7.56
CA ASP A 142 16.15 2.17 7.21
C ASP A 142 15.71 0.84 6.58
N ASN A 143 16.59 0.25 5.76
CA ASN A 143 16.33 -1.03 5.12
C ASN A 143 16.17 -2.18 6.12
N TRP A 144 16.89 -2.13 7.25
CA TRP A 144 16.76 -3.14 8.31
C TRP A 144 15.45 -3.00 9.08
N TRP A 145 14.98 -1.77 9.32
CA TRP A 145 13.65 -1.53 9.85
C TRP A 145 12.55 -2.06 8.93
N MET A 146 12.68 -1.82 7.62
CA MET A 146 11.75 -2.33 6.62
C MET A 146 11.71 -3.86 6.60
N VAL A 147 12.88 -4.51 6.55
CA VAL A 147 12.99 -5.97 6.55
C VAL A 147 12.45 -6.56 7.86
N GLY A 148 12.84 -6.00 9.01
CA GLY A 148 12.36 -6.45 10.32
C GLY A 148 10.84 -6.38 10.44
N THR A 149 10.23 -5.27 10.01
CA THR A 149 8.78 -5.10 10.03
C THR A 149 8.09 -6.08 9.08
N ALA A 150 8.66 -6.32 7.89
CA ALA A 150 8.14 -7.31 6.96
C ALA A 150 8.15 -8.73 7.55
N PHE A 151 9.21 -9.10 8.28
CA PHE A 151 9.27 -10.39 8.98
C PHE A 151 8.24 -10.52 10.10
N VAL A 152 7.99 -9.45 10.85
CA VAL A 152 6.95 -9.41 11.90
C VAL A 152 5.55 -9.61 11.30
N LEU A 153 5.31 -9.13 10.08
CA LEU A 153 4.03 -9.33 9.39
C LEU A 153 3.78 -10.78 8.97
N LEU A 154 4.81 -11.62 8.75
CA LEU A 154 4.64 -13.01 8.34
C LEU A 154 3.84 -13.87 9.35
N PRO A 155 4.18 -13.92 10.65
CA PRO A 155 3.39 -14.66 11.63
C PRO A 155 2.00 -14.04 11.85
N LEU A 156 1.85 -12.71 11.71
CA LEU A 156 0.56 -12.01 11.79
C LEU A 156 -0.37 -12.34 10.63
N MET A 157 0.17 -12.81 9.50
CA MET A 157 -0.62 -13.27 8.36
C MET A 157 -0.97 -14.75 8.46
N ALA A 158 -0.18 -15.55 9.18
CA ALA A 158 -0.46 -16.95 9.44
C ALA A 158 -1.72 -17.16 10.30
N THR A 159 -2.17 -16.14 11.05
CA THR A 159 -3.38 -16.14 11.87
C THR A 159 -4.65 -15.79 11.07
N GLY A 160 -4.77 -16.30 9.84
CA GLY A 160 -5.99 -16.20 9.04
C GLY A 160 -6.24 -14.82 8.45
N MET A 161 -5.19 -14.11 8.01
CA MET A 161 -5.30 -12.83 7.28
C MET A 161 -6.06 -11.73 8.05
N ARG A 162 -5.99 -11.76 9.38
CA ARG A 162 -6.66 -10.77 10.25
C ARG A 162 -5.67 -10.19 11.24
N VAL A 163 -5.56 -8.87 11.23
CA VAL A 163 -4.79 -8.12 12.22
C VAL A 163 -5.73 -7.69 13.34
N SER A 164 -5.50 -8.21 14.53
CA SER A 164 -6.21 -7.81 15.75
C SER A 164 -5.84 -6.40 16.18
N ARG A 165 -6.64 -5.80 17.06
CA ARG A 165 -6.38 -4.44 17.58
C ARG A 165 -5.03 -4.32 18.31
N LEU A 166 -4.62 -5.36 19.03
CA LEU A 166 -3.36 -5.39 19.76
C LEU A 166 -2.17 -5.46 18.80
N GLU A 167 -2.27 -6.30 17.77
CA GLU A 167 -1.23 -6.41 16.73
C GLU A 167 -1.12 -5.11 15.94
N GLY A 168 -2.24 -4.49 15.58
CA GLY A 168 -2.26 -3.17 14.95
C GLY A 168 -1.64 -2.07 15.83
N LEU A 169 -1.91 -2.08 17.14
CA LEU A 169 -1.31 -1.14 18.08
C LEU A 169 0.21 -1.37 18.21
N ALA A 170 0.66 -2.62 18.25
CA ALA A 170 2.08 -2.96 18.28
C ALA A 170 2.81 -2.50 17.02
N LEU A 171 2.22 -2.71 15.84
CA LEU A 171 2.75 -2.21 14.56
C LEU A 171 2.79 -0.68 14.52
N LEU A 172 1.75 -0.01 15.03
CA LEU A 172 1.73 1.45 15.13
C LEU A 172 2.80 1.96 16.09
N ALA A 173 3.01 1.32 17.24
CA ALA A 173 4.06 1.68 18.19
C ALA A 173 5.45 1.50 17.58
N ALA A 174 5.68 0.42 16.83
CA ALA A 174 6.92 0.21 16.07
C ALA A 174 7.14 1.32 15.03
N TYR A 175 6.09 1.71 14.29
CA TYR A 175 6.15 2.81 13.33
C TYR A 175 6.49 4.15 14.01
N VAL A 176 5.82 4.50 15.11
CA VAL A 176 6.11 5.73 15.87
C VAL A 176 7.53 5.72 16.41
N THR A 177 8.01 4.58 16.89
CA THR A 177 9.39 4.41 17.38
C THR A 177 10.39 4.65 16.25
N TYR A 178 10.16 4.07 15.08
CA TYR A 178 10.99 4.28 13.90
C TYR A 178 11.03 5.76 13.49
N VAL A 179 9.86 6.42 13.39
CA VAL A 179 9.79 7.84 13.04
C VAL A 179 10.51 8.72 14.07
N ALA A 180 10.37 8.42 15.37
CA ALA A 180 11.06 9.17 16.42
C ALA A 180 12.58 9.00 16.39
N LEU A 181 13.09 7.85 15.91
CA LEU A 181 14.53 7.63 15.73
C LEU A 181 15.07 8.21 14.40
N LEU A 182 14.18 8.45 13.44
CA LEU A 182 14.52 9.01 12.14
C LEU A 182 14.64 10.54 12.18
N LEU A 183 13.81 11.21 12.98
CA LEU A 183 13.82 12.66 13.22
C LEU A 183 15.02 13.09 14.07
#